data_AF-A0AA43BJ89-F1
#
_entry.id   AF-A0AA43BJ89-F1
#
_cell.length_a   1.000
_cell.length_b   1.000
_cell.length_c   1.000
_cell.angle_alpha   90.00
_cell.angle_beta   90.00
_cell.angle_gamma   90.00
#
_symmetry.space_group_name_H-M   'P 1'
#
loop_
_entity.id
_entity.type
_entity.pdbx_description
1 polymer ?
#
loop_
_entity_poly.entity_id
_entity_poly.type
_entity_poly.pdbx_seq_one_letter_code
_entity_poly.pdbx_strand_id
1 'polypeptide(L)'
;MGTSQSSNGSPSNVPMVPSWAAPNSPIAEPGRFGPARRNLGNFMGGGQASSMRKGIGQYIKKGYGGSRTATSRMSGTTQKATTLFNALGSEQNPFTQSGGALDPILLTGKSAEEVMDAIVEVVAPVDGTQDTEASRESVKNALCELLEKFPEADLKNLDDSQRLFALERFVSDDVFRRINLDLGKTILSKAPNATLGLSRLKEIRDYVRQTVAESFRKNINERTPLASDQIKNIVDNSIRETFEVFEGYAE
;
A
#
# COMPACT_ATOMS: atom_id res chain seq x y z
N MET A 1 -19.41 -47.28 23.91
CA MET A 1 -18.40 -46.49 24.65
C MET A 1 -17.87 -45.43 23.70
N GLY A 2 -18.47 -44.25 23.68
CA GLY A 2 -18.09 -43.16 22.77
C GLY A 2 -18.17 -41.83 23.52
N THR A 3 -17.03 -41.18 23.70
CA THR A 3 -16.88 -39.92 24.42
C THR A 3 -17.07 -38.75 23.47
N SER A 4 -18.27 -38.17 23.44
CA SER A 4 -18.45 -36.81 22.93
C SER A 4 -18.25 -35.85 24.10
N GLN A 5 -17.05 -35.30 24.25
CA GLN A 5 -16.86 -34.14 25.12
C GLN A 5 -17.32 -32.89 24.37
N SER A 6 -18.37 -32.26 24.90
CA SER A 6 -18.75 -30.90 24.55
C SER A 6 -17.61 -29.96 24.94
N SER A 7 -17.05 -29.25 23.95
CA SER A 7 -16.12 -28.15 24.19
C SER A 7 -16.86 -27.05 24.98
N ASN A 8 -16.37 -26.76 26.19
CA ASN A 8 -16.76 -25.54 26.89
C ASN A 8 -16.27 -24.36 26.03
N GLY A 9 -17.20 -23.49 25.64
CA GLY A 9 -16.88 -22.26 24.90
C GLY A 9 -15.81 -21.44 25.62
N SER A 10 -15.14 -20.59 24.85
CA SER A 10 -14.02 -19.77 25.34
C SER A 10 -14.38 -19.03 26.64
N PRO A 11 -13.49 -19.01 27.65
CA PRO A 11 -13.74 -18.37 28.93
C PRO A 11 -14.09 -16.89 28.75
N SER A 12 -15.04 -16.40 29.56
CA SER A 12 -15.70 -15.08 29.49
C SER A 12 -14.78 -13.85 29.52
N ASN A 13 -13.46 -14.02 29.60
CA ASN A 13 -12.48 -12.95 29.78
C ASN A 13 -11.37 -12.96 28.72
N VAL A 14 -11.56 -13.67 27.60
CA VAL A 14 -10.72 -13.53 26.41
C VAL A 14 -11.37 -12.48 25.51
N PRO A 15 -10.77 -11.30 25.31
CA PRO A 15 -11.32 -10.33 24.36
C PRO A 15 -11.38 -10.98 22.97
N MET A 16 -12.60 -11.10 22.42
CA MET A 16 -12.85 -11.64 21.07
C MET A 16 -12.28 -10.77 19.94
N VAL A 17 -11.78 -9.58 20.30
CA VAL A 17 -11.16 -8.62 19.39
C VAL A 17 -9.70 -8.43 19.84
N PRO A 18 -8.73 -8.62 18.95
CA PRO A 18 -7.33 -8.33 19.24
C PRO A 18 -7.14 -6.88 19.72
N SER A 19 -6.16 -6.64 20.59
CA SER A 19 -5.86 -5.31 21.15
C SER A 19 -5.49 -4.23 20.11
N TRP A 20 -5.19 -4.63 18.87
CA TRP A 20 -4.94 -3.72 17.74
C TRP A 20 -6.22 -3.32 16.99
N ALA A 21 -7.35 -3.97 17.24
CA ALA A 21 -8.63 -3.63 16.61
C ALA A 21 -9.15 -2.32 17.21
N ALA A 22 -9.14 -1.24 16.42
CA ALA A 22 -9.63 0.06 16.86
C ALA A 22 -11.11 -0.06 17.35
N PRO A 23 -11.44 0.42 18.56
CA PRO A 23 -12.71 0.11 19.23
C PRO A 23 -13.98 0.62 18.53
N ASN A 24 -13.85 1.44 17.47
CA ASN A 24 -14.98 2.11 16.81
C ASN A 24 -15.00 1.96 15.27
N SER A 25 -14.41 0.89 14.70
CA SER A 25 -14.59 0.65 13.26
C SER A 25 -16.03 0.19 13.00
N PRO A 26 -16.80 0.86 12.12
CA PRO A 26 -18.16 0.43 11.81
C PRO A 26 -18.15 -1.02 11.29
N ILE A 27 -19.12 -1.83 11.74
CA ILE A 27 -19.27 -3.20 11.25
C ILE A 27 -19.54 -3.13 9.76
N ALA A 28 -18.72 -3.83 8.98
CA ALA A 28 -18.82 -3.77 7.54
C ALA A 28 -20.09 -4.49 7.05
N GLU A 29 -20.88 -3.82 6.21
CA GLU A 29 -22.09 -4.39 5.65
C GLU A 29 -21.79 -5.63 4.78
N PRO A 30 -22.66 -6.67 4.79
CA PRO A 30 -22.53 -7.80 3.89
C PRO A 30 -22.45 -7.34 2.44
N GLY A 31 -21.49 -7.87 1.69
CA GLY A 31 -21.34 -7.50 0.27
C GLY A 31 -20.92 -6.05 0.03
N ARG A 32 -20.27 -5.37 0.99
CA ARG A 32 -19.77 -3.98 0.87
C ARG A 32 -19.05 -3.64 -0.44
N PHE A 33 -18.36 -4.61 -1.04
CA PHE A 33 -17.64 -4.45 -2.30
C PHE A 33 -18.46 -4.80 -3.56
N GLY A 34 -19.74 -5.15 -3.42
CA GLY A 34 -20.63 -5.50 -4.54
C GLY A 34 -20.70 -4.39 -5.61
N PRO A 35 -20.99 -3.13 -5.24
CA PRO A 35 -21.01 -2.02 -6.19
C PRO A 35 -19.66 -1.80 -6.90
N ALA A 36 -18.54 -1.93 -6.19
CA ALA A 36 -17.20 -1.83 -6.76
C ALA A 36 -16.93 -2.95 -7.77
N ARG A 37 -17.19 -4.21 -7.39
CA ARG A 37 -17.03 -5.40 -8.25
C ARG A 37 -17.86 -5.30 -9.53
N ARG A 38 -19.09 -4.79 -9.44
CA ARG A 38 -19.96 -4.59 -10.61
C ARG A 38 -19.38 -3.57 -11.58
N ASN A 39 -19.02 -2.38 -11.09
CA ASN A 39 -18.53 -1.30 -11.95
C ASN A 39 -17.13 -1.61 -12.53
N LEU A 40 -16.21 -2.12 -11.72
CA LEU A 40 -14.92 -2.59 -12.22
C LEU A 40 -15.09 -3.78 -13.17
N GLY A 41 -16.00 -4.71 -12.91
CA GLY A 41 -16.33 -5.79 -13.84
C GLY A 41 -16.80 -5.28 -15.20
N ASN A 42 -17.67 -4.27 -15.22
CA ASN A 42 -18.09 -3.59 -16.46
C ASN A 42 -16.91 -2.93 -17.17
N PHE A 43 -16.00 -2.28 -16.43
CA PHE A 43 -14.76 -1.75 -17.01
C PHE A 43 -13.86 -2.84 -17.59
N MET A 44 -13.68 -3.96 -16.90
CA MET A 44 -12.86 -5.07 -17.39
C MET A 44 -13.42 -5.67 -18.68
N GLY A 45 -14.75 -5.73 -18.81
CA GLY A 45 -15.43 -6.23 -20.02
C GLY A 45 -15.52 -5.21 -21.16
N GLY A 46 -15.83 -3.95 -20.85
CA GLY A 46 -16.18 -2.93 -21.83
C GLY A 46 -15.13 -1.83 -22.04
N GLY A 47 -14.22 -1.60 -21.08
CA GLY A 47 -13.15 -0.60 -21.18
C GLY A 47 -13.55 0.84 -20.89
N GLN A 48 -14.76 1.12 -20.38
CA GLN A 48 -15.18 2.49 -20.07
C GLN A 48 -14.49 3.05 -18.82
N ALA A 49 -13.67 4.10 -19.00
CA ALA A 49 -12.97 4.76 -17.88
C ALA A 49 -13.91 5.32 -16.80
N SER A 50 -15.15 5.71 -17.15
CA SER A 50 -16.17 6.12 -16.18
C SER A 50 -16.57 4.97 -15.24
N SER A 51 -16.71 3.75 -15.77
CA SER A 51 -16.97 2.55 -14.96
C SER A 51 -15.78 2.21 -14.05
N MET A 52 -14.54 2.42 -14.54
CA MET A 52 -13.35 2.27 -13.71
C MET A 52 -13.37 3.21 -12.52
N ARG A 53 -13.50 4.52 -12.77
CA ARG A 53 -13.51 5.55 -11.73
C ARG A 53 -14.65 5.34 -10.74
N LYS A 54 -15.85 5.04 -11.24
CA LYS A 54 -17.01 4.72 -10.38
C LYS A 54 -16.79 3.50 -9.53
N GLY A 55 -16.15 2.46 -10.08
CA GLY A 55 -15.82 1.25 -9.33
C GLY A 55 -14.83 1.49 -8.19
N ILE A 56 -13.77 2.27 -8.44
CA ILE A 56 -12.80 2.68 -7.40
C ILE A 56 -13.48 3.59 -6.38
N GLY A 57 -14.33 4.54 -6.80
CA GLY A 57 -15.07 5.39 -5.88
C GLY A 57 -16.02 4.62 -4.97
N GLN A 58 -16.73 3.63 -5.51
CA GLN A 58 -17.59 2.74 -4.74
C GLN A 58 -16.81 1.84 -3.77
N TYR A 59 -15.58 1.45 -4.13
CA TYR A 59 -14.68 0.71 -3.24
C TYR A 59 -14.35 1.54 -1.99
N ILE A 60 -14.11 2.83 -2.14
CA ILE A 60 -13.89 3.74 -1.00
C ILE A 60 -15.21 4.05 -0.26
N LYS A 61 -16.21 4.61 -0.96
CA LYS A 61 -17.45 5.12 -0.36
C LYS A 61 -18.27 4.03 0.33
N LYS A 62 -18.56 2.92 -0.38
CA LYS A 62 -19.39 1.82 0.13
C LYS A 62 -18.57 0.70 0.74
N GLY A 63 -17.42 0.38 0.12
CA GLY A 63 -16.58 -0.71 0.59
C GLY A 63 -15.93 -0.46 1.94
N TYR A 64 -15.40 0.75 2.15
CA TYR A 64 -14.79 1.15 3.42
C TYR A 64 -15.65 2.10 4.26
N GLY A 65 -16.77 2.58 3.74
CA GLY A 65 -17.59 3.58 4.45
C GLY A 65 -16.99 4.99 4.39
N GLY A 66 -16.23 5.30 3.33
CA GLY A 66 -15.68 6.62 3.05
C GLY A 66 -14.15 6.71 3.17
N SER A 67 -13.62 7.80 2.63
CA SER A 67 -12.18 8.11 2.54
C SER A 67 -11.46 8.07 3.88
N ARG A 68 -12.07 8.61 4.95
CA ARG A 68 -11.47 8.61 6.30
C ARG A 68 -11.21 7.20 6.83
N THR A 69 -12.21 6.32 6.72
CA THR A 69 -12.09 4.92 7.16
C THR A 69 -11.12 4.15 6.28
N ALA A 70 -11.16 4.37 4.96
CA ALA A 70 -10.20 3.78 4.03
C ALA A 70 -8.75 4.19 4.37
N THR A 71 -8.52 5.46 4.69
CA THR A 71 -7.20 5.97 5.10
C THR A 71 -6.72 5.30 6.39
N SER A 72 -7.60 5.18 7.39
CA SER A 72 -7.27 4.48 8.64
C SER A 72 -6.85 3.03 8.41
N ARG A 73 -7.45 2.34 7.43
CA ARG A 73 -7.06 0.98 7.01
C ARG A 73 -5.68 0.92 6.34
N MET A 74 -5.15 2.04 5.86
CA MET A 74 -3.81 2.18 5.28
C MET A 74 -2.77 2.65 6.30
N SER A 75 -3.07 2.67 7.60
CA SER A 75 -2.10 3.06 8.64
C SER A 75 -0.82 2.22 8.61
N GLY A 76 -0.92 0.93 8.28
CA GLY A 76 0.24 0.05 8.06
C GLY A 76 1.12 0.52 6.89
N THR A 77 0.51 0.94 5.79
CA THR A 77 1.22 1.55 4.64
C THR A 77 1.92 2.82 5.04
N THR A 78 1.26 3.71 5.79
CA THR A 78 1.88 4.97 6.28
C THR A 78 3.11 4.69 7.17
N GLN A 79 3.03 3.70 8.05
CA GLN A 79 4.16 3.29 8.89
C GLN A 79 5.32 2.75 8.04
N LYS A 80 5.04 1.82 7.12
CA LYS A 80 6.03 1.24 6.20
C LYS A 80 6.66 2.30 5.30
N ALA A 81 5.88 3.24 4.80
CA ALA A 81 6.35 4.37 4.00
C ALA A 81 7.35 5.23 4.77
N THR A 82 7.05 5.51 6.05
CA THR A 82 7.95 6.25 6.94
C THR A 82 9.24 5.47 7.21
N THR A 83 9.13 4.17 7.47
CA THR A 83 10.29 3.28 7.62
C THR A 83 11.16 3.25 6.37
N LEU A 84 10.55 3.12 5.18
CA LEU A 84 11.24 3.14 3.90
C LEU A 84 12.01 4.44 3.70
N PHE A 85 11.36 5.59 3.94
CA PHE A 85 11.99 6.89 3.78
C PHE A 85 13.23 7.03 4.69
N ASN A 86 13.15 6.55 5.93
CA ASN A 86 14.27 6.57 6.88
C ASN A 86 15.37 5.58 6.48
N ALA A 87 15.00 4.36 6.05
CA ALA A 87 15.93 3.32 5.63
C ALA A 87 16.76 3.70 4.39
N LEU A 88 16.19 4.56 3.53
CA LEU A 88 16.85 5.09 2.34
C LEU A 88 17.65 6.38 2.59
N GLY A 89 17.55 6.98 3.78
CA GLY A 89 18.32 8.16 4.14
C GLY A 89 19.73 7.82 4.61
N SER A 90 20.65 8.78 4.49
CA SER A 90 22.02 8.63 4.98
C SER A 90 22.25 9.26 6.36
N GLU A 91 21.56 10.36 6.67
CA GLU A 91 21.69 11.01 7.97
C GLU A 91 20.79 10.35 9.02
N GLN A 92 21.38 9.99 10.16
CA GLN A 92 20.67 9.44 11.33
C GLN A 92 19.81 8.20 11.01
N ASN A 93 20.20 7.42 10.01
CA ASN A 93 19.50 6.19 9.64
C ASN A 93 19.65 5.15 10.79
N PRO A 94 18.56 4.79 11.49
CA PRO A 94 18.64 3.91 12.65
C PRO A 94 19.01 2.47 12.27
N PHE A 95 18.92 2.11 10.99
CA PHE A 95 19.17 0.75 10.50
C PHE A 95 20.64 0.51 10.10
N THR A 96 21.44 1.58 9.96
CA THR A 96 22.85 1.51 9.56
C THR A 96 23.82 1.43 10.74
N GLN A 97 23.31 1.37 11.97
CA GLN A 97 24.14 1.11 13.16
C GLN A 97 24.86 -0.24 13.04
N SER A 98 26.01 -0.40 13.71
CA SER A 98 26.79 -1.63 13.62
C SER A 98 25.98 -2.86 14.08
N GLY A 99 25.95 -3.91 13.26
CA GLY A 99 25.11 -5.09 13.44
C GLY A 99 23.63 -4.89 13.09
N GLY A 100 23.24 -3.70 12.62
CA GLY A 100 21.90 -3.40 12.11
C GLY A 100 21.64 -4.05 10.76
N ALA A 101 20.36 -4.11 10.37
CA ALA A 101 19.93 -4.76 9.14
C ALA A 101 20.48 -4.10 7.86
N LEU A 102 20.87 -2.82 7.93
CA LEU A 102 21.51 -2.07 6.84
C LEU A 102 22.92 -1.60 7.23
N ASP A 103 23.62 -2.33 8.10
CA ASP A 103 25.01 -2.02 8.46
C ASP A 103 25.89 -1.93 7.19
N PRO A 104 26.52 -0.77 6.91
CA PRO A 104 27.35 -0.60 5.72
C PRO A 104 28.48 -1.63 5.58
N ILE A 105 29.01 -2.13 6.69
CA ILE A 105 30.05 -3.18 6.68
C ILE A 105 29.46 -4.50 6.17
N LEU A 106 28.27 -4.87 6.63
CA LEU A 106 27.57 -6.09 6.20
C LEU A 106 27.08 -6.01 4.75
N LEU A 107 26.79 -4.80 4.27
CA LEU A 107 26.38 -4.53 2.89
C LEU A 107 27.55 -4.36 1.91
N THR A 108 28.80 -4.38 2.40
CA THR A 108 29.97 -4.23 1.52
C THR A 108 30.09 -5.43 0.59
N GLY A 109 30.19 -5.17 -0.72
CA GLY A 109 30.28 -6.21 -1.75
C GLY A 109 28.95 -6.90 -2.09
N LYS A 110 27.84 -6.49 -1.47
CA LYS A 110 26.50 -6.97 -1.82
C LYS A 110 26.04 -6.43 -3.17
N SER A 111 25.28 -7.24 -3.89
CA SER A 111 24.59 -6.81 -5.10
C SER A 111 23.44 -5.85 -4.79
N ALA A 112 23.00 -5.09 -5.81
CA ALA A 112 21.83 -4.22 -5.66
C ALA A 112 20.57 -5.00 -5.24
N GLU A 113 20.40 -6.24 -5.72
CA GLU A 113 19.28 -7.09 -5.32
C GLU A 113 19.35 -7.49 -3.85
N GLU A 114 20.52 -7.89 -3.34
CA GLU A 114 20.68 -8.21 -1.91
C GLU A 114 20.45 -6.98 -1.01
N VAL A 115 20.84 -5.79 -1.47
CA VAL A 115 20.56 -4.53 -0.74
C VAL A 115 19.06 -4.21 -0.76
N MET A 116 18.37 -4.39 -1.90
CA MET A 116 16.92 -4.22 -1.98
C MET A 116 16.18 -5.19 -1.06
N ASP A 117 16.59 -6.46 -1.03
CA ASP A 117 15.97 -7.47 -0.16
C ASP A 117 16.17 -7.13 1.33
N ALA A 118 17.34 -6.59 1.71
CA ALA A 118 17.57 -6.10 3.08
C ALA A 118 16.66 -4.90 3.43
N ILE A 119 16.46 -3.96 2.50
CA ILE A 119 15.52 -2.83 2.68
C ILE A 119 14.08 -3.33 2.80
N VAL A 120 13.67 -4.29 1.96
CA VAL A 120 12.35 -4.91 2.02
C VAL A 120 12.12 -5.54 3.40
N GLU A 121 13.10 -6.24 3.95
CA GLU A 121 12.99 -6.87 5.26
C GLU A 121 12.87 -5.84 6.39
N VAL A 122 13.59 -4.72 6.32
CA VAL A 122 13.44 -3.61 7.28
C VAL A 122 12.06 -2.99 7.21
N VAL A 123 11.55 -2.76 6.00
CA VAL A 123 10.31 -2.01 5.78
C VAL A 123 9.08 -2.85 6.07
N ALA A 124 9.05 -4.09 5.59
CA ALA A 124 7.92 -4.99 5.71
C ALA A 124 8.41 -6.40 6.12
N PRO A 125 8.83 -6.58 7.40
CA PRO A 125 9.25 -7.88 7.91
C PRO A 125 8.15 -8.93 7.71
N VAL A 126 8.52 -10.17 7.40
CA VAL A 126 7.55 -11.23 7.13
C VAL A 126 6.69 -11.51 8.36
N ASP A 127 5.37 -11.40 8.21
CA ASP A 127 4.39 -11.70 9.27
C ASP A 127 3.34 -12.75 8.85
N GLY A 128 3.48 -13.30 7.65
CA GLY A 128 2.58 -14.32 7.08
C GLY A 128 1.26 -13.78 6.53
N THR A 129 1.05 -12.46 6.50
CA THR A 129 -0.17 -11.85 5.95
C THR A 129 0.00 -11.49 4.48
N GLN A 130 -1.10 -11.58 3.71
CA GLN A 130 -1.11 -11.13 2.30
C GLN A 130 -0.86 -9.63 2.17
N ASP A 131 -1.25 -8.85 3.19
CA ASP A 131 -1.06 -7.40 3.22
C ASP A 131 0.43 -7.06 3.27
N THR A 132 1.17 -7.73 4.15
CA THR A 132 2.63 -7.54 4.25
C THR A 132 3.35 -8.04 3.02
N GLU A 133 2.99 -9.20 2.46
CA GLU A 133 3.60 -9.66 1.19
C GLU A 133 3.34 -8.69 0.03
N ALA A 134 2.13 -8.10 -0.04
CA ALA A 134 1.85 -7.06 -1.01
C ALA A 134 2.72 -5.82 -0.79
N SER A 135 2.92 -5.38 0.45
CA SER A 135 3.83 -4.26 0.75
C SER A 135 5.29 -4.58 0.43
N ARG A 136 5.76 -5.81 0.67
CA ARG A 136 7.12 -6.24 0.29
C ARG A 136 7.34 -6.11 -1.22
N GLU A 137 6.37 -6.55 -2.01
CA GLU A 137 6.42 -6.40 -3.47
C GLU A 137 6.34 -4.93 -3.91
N SER A 138 5.53 -4.10 -3.23
CA SER A 138 5.48 -2.64 -3.46
C SER A 138 6.83 -1.97 -3.22
N VAL A 139 7.54 -2.34 -2.14
CA VAL A 139 8.87 -1.80 -1.83
C VAL A 139 9.86 -2.20 -2.92
N LYS A 140 9.92 -3.50 -3.27
CA LYS A 140 10.83 -4.00 -4.32
C LYS A 140 10.58 -3.29 -5.65
N ASN A 141 9.32 -3.15 -6.07
CA ASN A 141 8.96 -2.42 -7.29
C ASN A 141 9.37 -0.94 -7.23
N ALA A 142 9.16 -0.28 -6.10
CA ALA A 142 9.55 1.12 -5.95
C ALA A 142 11.07 1.33 -6.08
N LEU A 143 11.87 0.41 -5.55
CA LEU A 143 13.33 0.44 -5.68
C LEU A 143 13.79 0.09 -7.11
N CYS A 144 13.15 -0.87 -7.77
CA CYS A 144 13.43 -1.15 -9.18
C CYS A 144 13.13 0.07 -10.06
N GLU A 145 11.96 0.70 -9.91
CA GLU A 145 11.62 1.91 -10.67
C GLU A 145 12.52 3.11 -10.33
N LEU A 146 13.01 3.18 -9.09
CA LEU A 146 14.01 4.17 -8.70
C LEU A 146 15.30 3.96 -9.50
N LEU A 147 15.83 2.74 -9.54
CA LEU A 147 17.06 2.43 -10.27
C LEU A 147 16.89 2.55 -11.78
N GLU A 148 15.71 2.26 -12.32
CA GLU A 148 15.41 2.54 -13.74
C GLU A 148 15.45 4.04 -14.05
N LYS A 149 14.94 4.88 -13.14
CA LYS A 149 14.90 6.34 -13.33
C LYS A 149 16.24 7.00 -13.01
N PHE A 150 16.96 6.50 -12.02
CA PHE A 150 18.25 7.00 -11.55
C PHE A 150 19.26 5.84 -11.54
N PRO A 151 19.84 5.48 -12.71
CA PRO A 151 20.73 4.32 -12.83
C PRO A 151 21.96 4.35 -11.92
N GLU A 152 22.41 5.55 -11.55
CA GLU A 152 23.59 5.77 -10.69
C GLU A 152 23.23 5.93 -9.21
N ALA A 153 21.96 5.73 -8.81
CA ALA A 153 21.53 5.91 -7.44
C ALA A 153 22.16 4.85 -6.51
N ASP A 154 22.78 5.31 -5.42
CA ASP A 154 23.25 4.43 -4.35
C ASP A 154 22.14 4.24 -3.31
N LEU A 155 21.53 3.04 -3.28
CA LEU A 155 20.45 2.70 -2.32
C LEU A 155 20.83 2.89 -0.85
N LYS A 156 22.12 3.01 -0.52
CA LYS A 156 22.61 3.26 0.84
C LYS A 156 22.69 4.76 1.18
N ASN A 157 22.63 5.63 0.18
CA ASN A 157 22.83 7.07 0.33
C ASN A 157 22.06 7.83 -0.76
N LEU A 158 20.73 7.74 -0.71
CA LEU A 158 19.88 8.45 -1.65
C LEU A 158 19.69 9.91 -1.22
N ASP A 159 19.66 10.80 -2.20
CA ASP A 159 19.23 12.17 -1.96
C ASP A 159 17.72 12.26 -1.72
N ASP A 160 17.26 13.40 -1.20
CA ASP A 160 15.86 13.58 -0.85
C ASP A 160 14.90 13.45 -2.05
N SER A 161 15.33 13.83 -3.26
CA SER A 161 14.50 13.70 -4.46
C SER A 161 14.30 12.23 -4.86
N GLN A 162 15.35 11.41 -4.73
CA GLN A 162 15.33 9.98 -4.95
C GLN A 162 14.50 9.27 -3.87
N ARG A 163 14.66 9.64 -2.59
CA ARG A 163 13.88 9.10 -1.47
C ARG A 163 12.39 9.42 -1.63
N LEU A 164 12.04 10.66 -1.96
CA LEU A 164 10.65 11.07 -2.21
C LEU A 164 10.05 10.35 -3.41
N PHE A 165 10.84 10.10 -4.46
CA PHE A 165 10.38 9.30 -5.60
C PHE A 165 10.07 7.86 -5.20
N ALA A 166 10.98 7.19 -4.48
CA ALA A 166 10.75 5.83 -4.00
C ALA A 166 9.53 5.76 -3.06
N LEU A 167 9.36 6.77 -2.19
CA LEU A 167 8.22 6.91 -1.29
C LEU A 167 6.89 6.99 -2.04
N GLU A 168 6.77 7.89 -3.03
CA GLU A 168 5.56 8.03 -3.87
C GLU A 168 5.25 6.71 -4.60
N ARG A 169 6.28 6.06 -5.13
CA ARG A 169 6.15 4.80 -5.88
C ARG A 169 5.68 3.65 -4.99
N PHE A 170 6.26 3.52 -3.81
CA PHE A 170 5.83 2.54 -2.82
C PHE A 170 4.35 2.75 -2.45
N VAL A 171 3.96 3.97 -2.05
CA VAL A 171 2.58 4.24 -1.63
C VAL A 171 1.58 4.02 -2.77
N SER A 172 1.94 4.42 -4.00
CA SER A 172 1.11 4.20 -5.18
C SER A 172 0.87 2.70 -5.46
N ASP A 173 1.94 1.89 -5.42
CA ASP A 173 1.83 0.46 -5.69
C ASP A 173 1.07 -0.26 -4.56
N ASP A 174 1.29 0.13 -3.31
CA ASP A 174 0.64 -0.47 -2.15
C ASP A 174 -0.87 -0.19 -2.11
N VAL A 175 -1.29 1.04 -2.43
CA VAL A 175 -2.72 1.38 -2.61
C VAL A 175 -3.36 0.54 -3.72
N PHE A 176 -2.68 0.41 -4.87
CA PHE A 176 -3.19 -0.42 -5.97
C PHE A 176 -3.29 -1.89 -5.58
N ARG A 177 -2.27 -2.44 -4.91
CA ARG A 177 -2.27 -3.84 -4.46
C ARG A 177 -3.37 -4.11 -3.46
N ARG A 178 -3.71 -3.15 -2.60
CA ARG A 178 -4.86 -3.28 -1.71
C ARG A 178 -6.17 -3.47 -2.47
N ILE A 179 -6.40 -2.66 -3.50
CA ILE A 179 -7.55 -2.80 -4.41
C ILE A 179 -7.52 -4.16 -5.12
N ASN A 180 -6.35 -4.58 -5.59
CA ASN A 180 -6.17 -5.82 -6.33
C ASN A 180 -6.37 -7.08 -5.44
N LEU A 181 -5.95 -7.05 -4.19
CA LEU A 181 -6.20 -8.13 -3.22
C LEU A 181 -7.71 -8.30 -2.97
N ASP A 182 -8.43 -7.19 -2.77
CA ASP A 182 -9.87 -7.24 -2.46
C ASP A 182 -10.74 -7.63 -3.67
N LEU A 183 -10.37 -7.16 -4.87
CA LEU A 183 -11.25 -7.19 -6.05
C LEU A 183 -10.65 -7.90 -7.27
N GLY A 184 -9.31 -7.97 -7.37
CA GLY A 184 -8.56 -8.35 -8.56
C GLY A 184 -9.00 -9.67 -9.17
N LYS A 185 -9.07 -10.73 -8.36
CA LYS A 185 -9.54 -12.06 -8.79
C LYS A 185 -10.95 -12.00 -9.38
N THR A 186 -11.86 -11.24 -8.77
CA THR A 186 -13.25 -11.15 -9.26
C THR A 186 -13.33 -10.35 -10.55
N ILE A 187 -12.66 -9.20 -10.63
CA ILE A 187 -12.79 -8.32 -11.80
C ILE A 187 -12.06 -8.89 -13.02
N LEU A 188 -10.92 -9.58 -12.83
CA LEU A 188 -10.20 -10.25 -13.91
C LEU A 188 -11.06 -11.30 -14.62
N SER A 189 -11.92 -12.00 -13.89
CA SER A 189 -12.86 -12.98 -14.49
C SER A 189 -13.87 -12.37 -15.47
N LYS A 190 -13.98 -11.03 -15.50
CA LYS A 190 -14.88 -10.29 -16.39
C LYS A 190 -14.19 -9.76 -17.65
N ALA A 191 -12.87 -9.88 -17.73
CA ALA A 191 -12.13 -9.49 -18.93
C ALA A 191 -12.41 -10.47 -20.09
N PRO A 192 -12.47 -10.00 -21.35
CA PRO A 192 -12.72 -10.89 -22.50
C PRO A 192 -11.60 -11.92 -22.73
N ASN A 193 -10.37 -11.58 -22.37
CA ASN A 193 -9.19 -12.45 -22.44
C ASN A 193 -8.07 -11.93 -21.52
N ALA A 194 -7.02 -12.74 -21.35
CA ALA A 194 -5.91 -12.43 -20.44
C ALA A 194 -5.16 -11.14 -20.83
N THR A 195 -4.88 -10.93 -22.12
CA THR A 195 -4.15 -9.75 -22.61
C THR A 195 -4.91 -8.46 -22.29
N LEU A 196 -6.22 -8.41 -22.60
CA LEU A 196 -7.06 -7.27 -22.25
C LEU A 196 -7.19 -7.11 -20.73
N GLY A 197 -7.32 -8.22 -19.99
CA GLY A 197 -7.37 -8.19 -18.53
C GLY A 197 -6.15 -7.53 -17.91
N LEU A 198 -4.95 -7.90 -18.37
CA LEU A 198 -3.69 -7.30 -17.90
C LEU A 198 -3.58 -5.83 -18.31
N SER A 199 -3.97 -5.46 -19.54
CA SER A 199 -4.01 -4.06 -19.97
C SER A 199 -4.94 -3.21 -19.09
N ARG A 200 -6.13 -3.72 -18.75
CA ARG A 200 -7.09 -2.99 -17.91
C ARG A 200 -6.66 -2.92 -16.45
N LEU A 201 -6.01 -3.96 -15.92
CA LEU A 201 -5.37 -3.87 -14.60
C LEU A 201 -4.27 -2.81 -14.58
N LYS A 202 -3.46 -2.73 -15.64
CA LYS A 202 -2.46 -1.67 -15.78
C LYS A 202 -3.11 -0.29 -15.80
N GLU A 203 -4.24 -0.10 -16.48
CA GLU A 203 -4.97 1.18 -16.47
C GLU A 203 -5.49 1.56 -15.06
N ILE A 204 -5.99 0.59 -14.28
CA ILE A 204 -6.37 0.83 -12.87
C ILE A 204 -5.16 1.27 -12.06
N ARG A 205 -4.03 0.56 -12.19
CA ARG A 205 -2.77 0.89 -11.50
C ARG A 205 -2.27 2.28 -11.88
N ASP A 206 -2.27 2.59 -13.17
CA ASP A 206 -1.77 3.86 -13.69
C ASP A 206 -2.67 5.02 -13.21
N TYR A 207 -3.99 4.84 -13.15
CA TYR A 207 -4.91 5.82 -12.57
C TYR A 207 -4.67 6.05 -11.07
N VAL A 208 -4.47 4.97 -10.29
CA VAL A 208 -4.14 5.06 -8.86
C VAL A 208 -2.83 5.82 -8.67
N ARG A 209 -1.78 5.43 -9.41
CA ARG A 209 -0.47 6.09 -9.38
C ARG A 209 -0.55 7.57 -9.69
N GLN A 210 -1.26 7.95 -10.74
CA GLN A 210 -1.40 9.37 -11.12
C GLN A 210 -2.08 10.18 -10.01
N THR A 211 -3.15 9.63 -9.41
CA THR A 211 -3.90 10.32 -8.35
C THR A 211 -3.07 10.45 -7.06
N VAL A 212 -2.31 9.41 -6.69
CA VAL A 212 -1.37 9.47 -5.56
C VAL A 212 -0.28 10.49 -5.82
N ALA A 213 0.34 10.48 -7.00
CA ALA A 213 1.39 11.44 -7.36
C ALA A 213 0.89 12.88 -7.31
N GLU A 214 -0.33 13.15 -7.78
CA GLU A 214 -0.96 14.48 -7.67
C GLU A 214 -1.16 14.91 -6.20
N SER A 215 -1.54 13.99 -5.32
CA SER A 215 -1.72 14.26 -3.89
C SER A 215 -0.38 14.53 -3.18
N PHE A 216 0.67 13.77 -3.51
CA PHE A 216 2.03 14.02 -3.02
C PHE A 216 2.54 15.41 -3.42
N ARG A 217 2.34 15.81 -4.69
CA ARG A 217 2.75 17.14 -5.19
C ARG A 217 2.07 18.30 -4.46
N LYS A 218 0.84 18.11 -3.95
CA LYS A 218 0.15 19.13 -3.13
C LYS A 218 0.73 19.23 -1.72
N ASN A 219 1.21 18.12 -1.18
CA ASN A 219 1.67 18.00 0.20
C ASN A 219 3.19 18.24 0.35
N ILE A 220 3.94 18.30 -0.75
CA ILE A 220 5.40 18.52 -0.75
C ILE A 220 5.73 19.78 -1.54
N ASN A 221 6.48 20.70 -0.92
CA ASN A 221 7.10 21.86 -1.56
C ASN A 221 8.56 22.03 -1.10
N GLU A 222 9.30 22.96 -1.70
CA GLU A 222 10.72 23.21 -1.41
C GLU A 222 11.03 23.52 0.07
N ARG A 223 10.03 23.95 0.85
CA ARG A 223 10.18 24.29 2.27
C ARG A 223 9.67 23.19 3.21
N THR A 224 9.14 22.10 2.67
CA THR A 224 8.60 21.00 3.48
C THR A 224 9.75 20.30 4.22
N PRO A 225 9.77 20.32 5.56
CA PRO A 225 10.79 19.60 6.31
C PRO A 225 10.64 18.09 6.10
N LEU A 226 11.74 17.41 5.80
CA LEU A 226 11.76 15.96 5.54
C LEU A 226 12.12 15.14 6.79
N ALA A 227 11.65 15.60 7.96
CA ALA A 227 11.74 14.85 9.20
C ALA A 227 10.72 13.70 9.23
N SER A 228 11.03 12.63 9.97
CA SER A 228 10.23 11.39 9.95
C SER A 228 8.75 11.59 10.33
N ASP A 229 8.46 12.47 11.29
CA ASP A 229 7.10 12.81 11.71
C ASP A 229 6.33 13.59 10.62
N GLN A 230 7.02 14.47 9.91
CA GLN A 230 6.46 15.21 8.77
C GLN A 230 6.18 14.29 7.59
N ILE A 231 7.09 13.35 7.28
CA ILE A 231 6.89 12.34 6.24
C ILE A 231 5.66 11.48 6.52
N LYS A 232 5.49 11.04 7.77
CA LYS A 232 4.28 10.32 8.19
C LYS A 232 3.01 11.12 7.90
N ASN A 233 2.99 12.42 8.21
CA ASN A 233 1.83 13.28 7.95
C ASN A 233 1.60 13.52 6.44
N ILE A 234 2.66 13.70 5.67
CA ILE A 234 2.60 13.87 4.21
C ILE A 234 1.98 12.63 3.56
N VAL A 235 2.43 11.44 3.95
CA VAL A 235 1.91 10.17 3.42
C VAL A 235 0.44 9.99 3.81
N ASP A 236 0.09 10.19 5.09
CA ASP A 236 -1.30 10.04 5.57
C ASP A 236 -2.25 11.00 4.86
N ASN A 237 -1.88 12.28 4.72
CA ASN A 237 -2.66 13.27 3.99
C ASN A 237 -2.76 12.94 2.49
N SER A 238 -1.68 12.49 1.87
CA SER A 238 -1.69 12.13 0.45
C SER A 238 -2.59 10.93 0.16
N ILE A 239 -2.60 9.93 1.04
CA ILE A 239 -3.53 8.78 0.94
C ILE A 239 -4.97 9.25 1.14
N ARG A 240 -5.22 10.11 2.13
CA ARG A 240 -6.55 10.67 2.39
C ARG A 240 -7.10 11.45 1.20
N GLU A 241 -6.33 12.40 0.66
CA GLU A 241 -6.71 13.18 -0.51
C GLU A 241 -6.95 12.29 -1.74
N THR A 242 -6.11 11.28 -1.95
CA THR A 242 -6.30 10.29 -3.02
C THR A 242 -7.66 9.59 -2.86
N PHE A 243 -8.01 9.17 -1.65
CA PHE A 243 -9.28 8.50 -1.38
C PHE A 243 -10.48 9.44 -1.45
N GLU A 244 -10.33 10.71 -1.09
CA GLU A 244 -11.35 11.75 -1.30
C GLU A 244 -11.63 11.95 -2.80
N VAL A 245 -10.58 12.01 -3.64
CA VAL A 245 -10.73 12.07 -5.10
C VAL A 245 -11.47 10.83 -5.62
N PHE A 246 -11.08 9.63 -5.19
CA PHE A 246 -11.77 8.41 -5.58
C PHE A 246 -13.23 8.41 -5.15
N GLU A 247 -13.52 8.70 -3.89
CA GLU A 247 -14.86 8.77 -3.31
C GLU A 247 -15.77 9.74 -4.09
N GLY A 248 -15.24 10.86 -4.57
CA GLY A 248 -15.96 11.82 -5.40
C GLY A 248 -16.50 11.24 -6.73
N TYR A 249 -15.88 10.16 -7.25
CA TYR A 249 -16.37 9.46 -8.45
C TYR A 249 -17.41 8.37 -8.16
N ALA A 250 -17.81 8.17 -6.90
CA ALA A 250 -18.75 7.11 -6.56
C ALA A 250 -20.19 7.37 -7.08
N GLU A 251 -20.53 8.62 -7.39
CA GLU A 251 -21.89 9.05 -7.75
C GLU A 251 -22.33 8.62 -9.16
#